data_AF-A0A3N9UQ46-F1
#
_entry.id   AF-A0A3N9UQ46-F1
#
_cell.length_a   1.000
_cell.length_b   1.000
_cell.length_c   1.000
_cell.angle_alpha   90.00
_cell.angle_beta   90.00
_cell.angle_gamma   90.00
#
_symmetry.space_group_name_H-M   'P 1'
#
loop_
_entity.id
_entity.type
_entity.pdbx_description
1 polymer ?
#
loop_
_entity_poly.entity_id
_entity_poly.type
_entity_poly.pdbx_seq_one_letter_code
_entity_poly.pdbx_strand_id
1 'polypeptide(L)'
;MLEYLIFVLSLSSLLLGASLLTNSARHIAKIAGISEFVIGATVVAFGTSLPELASSIQAMLSGHPGIVVGNVLGSNVANIGLALGLTSVLFPVYVSRQITDIDIPFLLASAVATYVVFIDLKVSWIEGLILISMYMAFIFHEISQNHSQDRAIKEKLDHKQLIAFFLGAALLHIGARYLISSALIISENLRIGEALIAFFLVAIGTSLPEIAATLMSAK
;
A
#
# COMPACT_ATOMS: atom_id res chain seq x y z
N MET A 1 -12.63 -21.99 11.81
CA MET A 1 -12.59 -22.32 10.36
C MET A 1 -13.27 -21.24 9.50
N LEU A 2 -14.48 -20.80 9.86
CA LEU A 2 -15.21 -19.78 9.09
C LEU A 2 -14.45 -18.43 9.01
N GLU A 3 -13.79 -18.04 10.09
CA GLU A 3 -12.99 -16.82 10.20
C GLU A 3 -11.82 -16.77 9.21
N TYR A 4 -11.14 -17.90 8.97
CA TYR A 4 -10.08 -18.00 7.96
C TYR A 4 -10.62 -17.85 6.54
N LEU A 5 -11.81 -18.42 6.28
CA LEU A 5 -12.50 -18.24 5.00
C LEU A 5 -12.91 -16.78 4.78
N ILE A 6 -13.48 -16.14 5.80
CA ILE A 6 -13.82 -14.72 5.76
C ILE A 6 -12.57 -13.88 5.52
N PHE A 7 -11.46 -14.19 6.19
CA PHE A 7 -10.18 -13.52 6.00
C PHE A 7 -9.74 -13.58 4.53
N VAL A 8 -9.69 -14.78 3.93
CA VAL A 8 -9.27 -14.95 2.54
C VAL A 8 -10.21 -14.26 1.55
N LEU A 9 -11.53 -14.35 1.75
CA LEU A 9 -12.52 -13.69 0.90
C LEU A 9 -12.43 -12.16 1.01
N SER A 10 -12.24 -11.65 2.23
CA SER A 10 -12.09 -10.21 2.48
C SER A 10 -10.82 -9.66 1.87
N LEU A 11 -9.71 -10.40 1.96
CA LEU A 11 -8.46 -10.04 1.28
C LEU A 11 -8.65 -10.03 -0.23
N SER A 12 -9.28 -11.06 -0.80
CA SER A 12 -9.58 -11.10 -2.24
C SER A 12 -10.43 -9.91 -2.68
N SER A 13 -11.47 -9.54 -1.90
CA SER A 13 -12.29 -8.35 -2.14
C SER A 13 -11.45 -7.07 -2.10
N LEU A 14 -10.56 -6.94 -1.13
CA LEU A 14 -9.68 -5.79 -0.95
C LEU A 14 -8.73 -5.63 -2.16
N LEU A 15 -8.07 -6.71 -2.57
CA LEU A 15 -7.14 -6.72 -3.71
C LEU A 15 -7.85 -6.43 -5.05
N LEU A 16 -9.02 -7.04 -5.27
CA LEU A 16 -9.85 -6.77 -6.44
C LEU A 16 -10.35 -5.32 -6.44
N GLY A 17 -10.76 -4.81 -5.28
CA GLY A 17 -11.19 -3.43 -5.10
C GLY A 17 -10.08 -2.43 -5.44
N ALA A 18 -8.87 -2.66 -4.91
CA ALA A 18 -7.69 -1.86 -5.24
C ALA A 18 -7.39 -1.89 -6.75
N SER A 19 -7.41 -3.08 -7.38
CA SER A 19 -7.16 -3.22 -8.81
C SER A 19 -8.19 -2.48 -9.66
N LEU A 20 -9.49 -2.59 -9.33
CA LEU A 20 -10.55 -1.87 -10.07
C LEU A 20 -10.42 -0.36 -9.89
N LEU A 21 -10.24 0.11 -8.66
CA LEU A 21 -10.14 1.54 -8.36
C LEU A 21 -8.94 2.16 -9.07
N THR A 22 -7.77 1.52 -9.01
CA THR A 22 -6.53 2.02 -9.63
C THR A 22 -6.60 2.04 -11.15
N ASN A 23 -7.14 0.99 -11.75
CA ASN A 23 -7.32 0.93 -13.21
C ASN A 23 -8.25 2.02 -13.72
N SER A 24 -9.38 2.24 -13.03
CA SER A 24 -10.31 3.30 -13.39
C SER A 24 -9.76 4.70 -13.09
N ALA A 25 -9.04 4.89 -11.98
CA ALA A 25 -8.37 6.14 -11.64
C ALA A 25 -7.32 6.52 -12.69
N ARG A 26 -6.54 5.55 -13.18
CA ARG A 26 -5.61 5.74 -14.30
C ARG A 26 -6.32 6.20 -15.56
N HIS A 27 -7.43 5.56 -15.94
CA HIS A 27 -8.23 5.95 -17.10
C HIS A 27 -8.76 7.39 -16.98
N ILE A 28 -9.28 7.74 -15.80
CA ILE A 28 -9.77 9.10 -15.50
C ILE A 28 -8.63 10.13 -15.58
N ALA A 29 -7.45 9.80 -15.05
CA ALA A 29 -6.28 10.68 -15.08
C ALA A 29 -5.79 10.95 -16.52
N LYS A 30 -5.80 9.95 -17.40
CA LYS A 30 -5.47 10.13 -18.83
C LYS A 30 -6.43 11.10 -19.52
N ILE A 31 -7.72 10.98 -19.26
CA ILE A 31 -8.76 11.89 -19.79
C ILE A 31 -8.54 13.33 -19.29
N ALA A 32 -8.12 13.47 -18.03
CA ALA A 32 -7.76 14.76 -17.45
C ALA A 32 -6.47 15.37 -18.02
N GLY A 33 -5.79 14.67 -18.94
CA GLY A 33 -4.57 15.14 -19.59
C GLY A 33 -3.31 14.99 -18.74
N ILE A 34 -3.35 14.17 -17.69
CA ILE A 34 -2.20 13.85 -16.85
C ILE A 34 -1.30 12.88 -17.63
N SER A 35 0.02 13.10 -17.59
CA SER A 35 0.99 12.25 -18.30
C SER A 35 1.06 10.84 -17.71
N GLU A 36 1.36 9.83 -18.54
CA GLU A 36 1.54 8.44 -18.10
C GLU A 36 2.60 8.33 -16.99
N PHE A 37 3.68 9.11 -17.11
CA PHE A 37 4.71 9.20 -16.07
C PHE A 37 4.13 9.61 -14.71
N VAL A 38 3.37 10.71 -14.65
CA VAL A 38 2.77 11.18 -13.39
C VAL A 38 1.75 10.17 -12.87
N ILE A 39 0.97 9.54 -13.76
CA ILE A 39 0.03 8.48 -13.37
C ILE A 39 0.76 7.27 -12.77
N GLY A 40 1.87 6.85 -13.37
CA GLY A 40 2.72 5.77 -12.85
C GLY A 40 3.30 6.11 -11.48
N ALA A 41 3.91 7.30 -11.36
CA ALA A 41 4.53 7.78 -10.13
C ALA A 41 3.53 8.05 -9.00
N THR A 42 2.24 8.26 -9.33
CA THR A 42 1.20 8.58 -8.34
C THR A 42 0.13 7.48 -8.27
N VAL A 43 -0.83 7.46 -9.18
CA VAL A 43 -2.00 6.56 -9.15
C VAL A 43 -1.59 5.08 -9.04
N VAL A 44 -0.59 4.65 -9.80
CA VAL A 44 -0.14 3.25 -9.77
C VAL A 44 0.64 2.97 -8.49
N ALA A 45 1.59 3.83 -8.13
CA ALA A 45 2.39 3.68 -6.91
C ALA A 45 1.54 3.67 -5.62
N PHE A 46 0.59 4.59 -5.48
CA PHE A 46 -0.39 4.56 -4.39
C PHE A 46 -1.34 3.37 -4.48
N GLY A 47 -1.58 2.90 -5.70
CA GLY A 47 -2.58 1.91 -6.01
C GLY A 47 -2.34 0.56 -5.38
N THR A 48 -1.08 0.11 -5.35
CA THR A 48 -0.71 -1.16 -4.73
C THR A 48 -0.87 -1.12 -3.22
N SER A 49 -0.68 0.06 -2.61
CA SER A 49 -0.80 0.28 -1.15
C SER A 49 -2.20 0.70 -0.68
N LEU A 50 -3.19 0.75 -1.58
CA LEU A 50 -4.59 0.96 -1.21
C LEU A 50 -5.14 -0.11 -0.25
N PRO A 51 -4.84 -1.41 -0.41
CA PRO A 51 -5.23 -2.45 0.55
C PRO A 51 -4.76 -2.12 1.97
N GLU A 52 -3.48 -1.78 2.13
CA GLU A 52 -2.85 -1.41 3.40
C GLU A 52 -3.50 -0.17 4.01
N LEU A 53 -3.74 0.85 3.18
CA LEU A 53 -4.36 2.09 3.64
C LEU A 53 -5.80 1.85 4.09
N ALA A 54 -6.58 1.11 3.30
CA ALA A 54 -7.97 0.81 3.60
C ALA A 54 -8.10 -0.05 4.87
N SER A 55 -7.25 -1.07 5.03
CA SER A 55 -7.23 -1.91 6.24
C SER A 55 -6.81 -1.10 7.47
N SER A 56 -5.80 -0.23 7.35
CA SER A 56 -5.31 0.62 8.44
C SER A 56 -6.35 1.66 8.88
N ILE A 57 -7.02 2.33 7.93
CA ILE A 57 -8.11 3.26 8.23
C ILE A 57 -9.23 2.52 8.94
N GLN A 58 -9.64 1.36 8.43
CA GLN A 58 -10.71 0.58 9.05
C GLN A 58 -10.33 0.09 10.46
N ALA A 59 -9.08 -0.34 10.68
CA ALA A 59 -8.59 -0.73 11.99
C ALA A 59 -8.64 0.43 13.00
N MET A 60 -8.20 1.63 12.58
CA MET A 60 -8.33 2.84 13.42
C MET A 60 -9.79 3.15 13.75
N LEU A 61 -10.68 3.13 12.76
CA LEU A 61 -12.11 3.39 12.95
C LEU A 61 -12.77 2.35 13.85
N SER A 62 -12.25 1.13 13.87
CA SER A 62 -12.71 0.05 14.74
C SER A 62 -12.07 0.09 16.14
N GLY A 63 -11.15 1.02 16.44
CA GLY A 63 -10.52 1.14 17.75
C GLY A 63 -9.37 0.15 18.00
N HIS A 64 -8.75 -0.39 16.95
CA HIS A 64 -7.67 -1.39 17.04
C HIS A 64 -6.35 -0.83 16.47
N PRO A 65 -5.72 0.16 17.13
CA PRO A 65 -4.48 0.79 16.64
C PRO A 65 -3.30 -0.21 16.59
N GLY A 66 -3.34 -1.28 17.39
CA GLY A 66 -2.36 -2.35 17.33
C GLY A 66 -2.29 -3.01 15.95
N ILE A 67 -3.43 -3.18 15.28
CA ILE A 67 -3.46 -3.71 13.91
C ILE A 67 -2.77 -2.76 12.94
N VAL A 68 -2.95 -1.45 13.09
CA VAL A 68 -2.34 -0.46 12.21
C VAL A 68 -0.82 -0.50 12.29
N VAL A 69 -0.29 -0.50 13.51
CA VAL A 69 1.17 -0.59 13.73
C VAL A 69 1.71 -1.92 13.20
N GLY A 70 1.03 -3.03 13.50
CA GLY A 70 1.42 -4.34 13.01
C GLY A 70 1.42 -4.42 11.48
N ASN A 71 0.39 -3.86 10.83
CA ASN A 71 0.27 -3.82 9.38
C ASN A 71 1.38 -2.98 8.73
N VAL A 72 1.58 -1.74 9.19
CA VAL A 72 2.62 -0.84 8.63
C VAL A 72 4.02 -1.42 8.78
N LEU A 73 4.38 -1.91 9.97
CA LEU A 73 5.69 -2.50 10.20
C LEU A 73 5.86 -3.82 9.45
N GLY A 74 4.84 -4.67 9.49
CA GLY A 74 4.84 -5.97 8.81
C GLY A 74 4.99 -5.83 7.30
N SER A 75 4.28 -4.89 6.66
CA SER A 75 4.34 -4.70 5.21
C SER A 75 5.71 -4.22 4.75
N ASN A 76 6.36 -3.32 5.51
CA ASN A 76 7.72 -2.89 5.20
C ASN A 76 8.73 -4.03 5.36
N VAL A 77 8.61 -4.84 6.42
CA VAL A 77 9.45 -6.02 6.63
C VAL A 77 9.21 -7.07 5.55
N ALA A 78 7.95 -7.31 5.15
CA ALA A 78 7.61 -8.25 4.08
C ALA A 78 8.15 -7.77 2.73
N ASN A 79 8.02 -6.48 2.40
CA ASN A 79 8.49 -5.97 1.11
C ASN A 79 10.03 -6.07 0.99
N ILE A 80 10.77 -5.71 2.04
CA ILE A 80 12.24 -5.77 2.00
C ILE A 80 12.74 -7.21 2.18
N GLY A 81 12.25 -7.90 3.21
CA GLY A 81 12.74 -9.23 3.58
C GLY A 81 12.21 -10.34 2.68
N LEU A 82 10.90 -10.34 2.42
CA LEU A 82 10.25 -11.38 1.62
C LEU A 82 10.28 -11.05 0.12
N ALA A 83 9.76 -9.90 -0.33
CA ALA A 83 9.65 -9.60 -1.75
C ALA A 83 11.04 -9.43 -2.41
N LEU A 84 11.84 -8.48 -1.93
CA LEU A 84 13.17 -8.21 -2.47
C LEU A 84 14.13 -9.37 -2.18
N GLY A 85 14.08 -9.96 -0.98
CA GLY A 85 14.91 -11.12 -0.62
C GLY A 85 14.65 -12.33 -1.53
N LEU A 86 13.40 -12.72 -1.72
CA LEU A 86 13.03 -13.83 -2.61
C LEU A 86 13.42 -13.51 -4.06
N THR A 87 13.16 -12.30 -4.51
CA THR A 87 13.52 -11.85 -5.86
C THR A 87 15.02 -11.94 -6.11
N SER A 88 15.84 -11.53 -5.14
CA SER A 88 17.31 -11.56 -5.24
C SER A 88 17.89 -12.97 -5.23
N VAL A 89 17.17 -13.95 -4.67
CA VAL A 89 17.54 -15.38 -4.75
C VAL A 89 17.23 -15.95 -6.14
N LEU A 90 16.15 -15.50 -6.76
CA LEU A 90 15.67 -16.03 -8.05
C LEU A 90 16.32 -15.33 -9.25
N PHE A 91 16.61 -14.04 -9.14
CA PHE A 91 17.09 -13.18 -10.23
C PHE A 91 18.20 -12.24 -9.74
N PRO A 92 19.22 -11.96 -10.58
CA PRO A 92 20.23 -10.96 -10.24
C PRO A 92 19.62 -9.54 -10.24
N VAL A 93 19.68 -8.87 -9.10
CA VAL A 93 19.18 -7.49 -8.93
C VAL A 93 20.34 -6.50 -8.99
N TYR A 94 20.29 -5.57 -9.96
CA TYR A 94 21.27 -4.49 -10.09
C TYR A 94 20.67 -3.17 -9.60
N VAL A 95 21.43 -2.44 -8.78
CA VAL A 95 20.98 -1.20 -8.15
C VAL A 95 21.66 0.00 -8.80
N SER A 96 20.88 1.05 -9.10
CA SER A 96 21.38 2.30 -9.69
C SER A 96 21.89 3.27 -8.61
N ARG A 97 22.71 4.25 -8.99
CA ARG A 97 23.15 5.32 -8.07
C ARG A 97 22.01 6.17 -7.53
N GLN A 98 20.94 6.37 -8.32
CA GLN A 98 19.75 7.08 -7.87
C GLN A 98 19.15 6.38 -6.63
N ILE A 99 19.04 5.06 -6.67
CA ILE A 99 18.50 4.28 -5.55
C ILE A 99 19.40 4.44 -4.30
N THR A 100 20.73 4.36 -4.46
CA THR A 100 21.64 4.42 -3.30
C THR A 100 21.78 5.82 -2.71
N ASP A 101 21.76 6.85 -3.55
CA ASP A 101 22.08 8.22 -3.15
C ASP A 101 20.83 9.01 -2.74
N ILE A 102 19.63 8.57 -3.16
CA ILE A 102 18.36 9.25 -2.92
C ILE A 102 17.33 8.34 -2.23
N ASP A 103 16.90 7.25 -2.87
CA ASP A 103 15.73 6.47 -2.41
C ASP A 103 15.98 5.79 -1.06
N ILE A 104 17.14 5.14 -0.91
CA ILE A 104 17.53 4.47 0.35
C ILE A 104 17.66 5.48 1.49
N PRO A 105 18.34 6.65 1.35
CA PRO A 105 18.33 7.69 2.36
C PRO A 105 16.92 8.15 2.78
N PHE A 106 15.98 8.34 1.85
CA PHE A 106 14.59 8.68 2.18
C PHE A 106 13.88 7.57 2.95
N LEU A 107 14.08 6.30 2.56
CA LEU A 107 13.56 5.13 3.28
C LEU A 107 14.12 5.04 4.71
N LEU A 108 15.42 5.26 4.89
CA LEU A 108 16.04 5.25 6.22
C LEU A 108 15.55 6.42 7.07
N ALA A 109 15.42 7.61 6.47
CA ALA A 109 14.89 8.79 7.17
C ALA A 109 13.44 8.57 7.63
N SER A 110 12.58 7.98 6.79
CA SER A 110 11.20 7.67 7.17
C SER A 110 11.15 6.62 8.28
N ALA A 111 11.97 5.57 8.22
CA ALA A 111 12.07 4.56 9.27
C ALA A 111 12.52 5.16 10.62
N VAL A 112 13.52 6.05 10.60
CA VAL A 112 13.98 6.77 11.80
C VAL A 112 12.88 7.69 12.33
N ALA A 113 12.20 8.43 11.47
CA ALA A 113 11.09 9.29 11.88
C ALA A 113 9.96 8.48 12.52
N THR A 114 9.57 7.34 11.93
CA THR A 114 8.59 6.43 12.52
C THR A 114 9.04 5.92 13.90
N TYR A 115 10.31 5.53 14.05
CA TYR A 115 10.85 5.14 15.35
C TYR A 115 10.73 6.26 16.38
N VAL A 116 11.10 7.50 16.03
CA VAL A 116 11.02 8.66 16.93
C VAL A 116 9.59 8.92 17.39
N VAL A 117 8.62 8.88 16.46
CA VAL A 117 7.19 9.07 16.74
C VAL A 117 6.59 7.96 17.61
N PHE A 118 7.26 6.80 17.71
CA PHE A 118 6.81 5.70 18.58
C PHE A 118 7.43 5.72 19.97
N ILE A 119 8.40 6.60 20.27
CA ILE A 119 9.14 6.61 21.55
C ILE A 119 8.22 6.80 22.76
N ASP A 120 7.24 7.70 22.65
CA ASP A 120 6.29 8.00 23.73
C ASP A 120 5.03 7.10 23.69
N LEU A 121 5.02 6.11 22.79
CA LEU A 121 3.93 5.16 22.53
C LEU A 121 2.63 5.83 22.05
N LYS A 122 2.67 7.08 21.58
CA LYS A 122 1.49 7.83 21.14
C LYS A 122 1.78 8.63 19.89
N VAL A 123 1.12 8.24 18.79
CA VAL A 123 1.19 9.04 17.56
C VAL A 123 0.19 10.19 17.62
N SER A 124 0.68 11.41 17.70
CA SER A 124 -0.12 12.63 17.59
C SER A 124 -0.45 12.98 16.13
N TRP A 125 -1.46 13.83 15.95
CA TRP A 125 -1.81 14.32 14.60
C TRP A 125 -0.70 15.18 13.98
N ILE A 126 0.12 15.85 14.79
CA ILE A 126 1.26 16.65 14.33
C ILE A 126 2.35 15.74 13.77
N GLU A 127 2.66 14.65 14.47
CA GLU A 127 3.62 13.65 14.01
C GLU A 127 3.14 12.96 12.73
N GLY A 128 1.84 12.67 12.64
CA GLY A 128 1.21 12.20 11.40
C GLY A 128 1.40 13.18 10.25
N LEU A 129 1.22 14.48 10.47
CA LEU A 129 1.47 15.51 9.45
C LEU A 129 2.94 15.60 9.05
N ILE A 130 3.88 15.42 9.99
CA ILE A 130 5.31 15.38 9.70
C ILE A 130 5.62 14.20 8.76
N LEU A 131 5.12 13.00 9.07
CA LEU A 131 5.31 11.80 8.23
C LEU A 131 4.71 11.98 6.83
N ILE A 132 3.50 12.56 6.74
CA ILE A 132 2.87 12.88 5.45
C ILE A 132 3.71 13.89 4.68
N SER A 133 4.24 14.92 5.34
CA SER A 133 5.07 15.94 4.69
C SER A 133 6.37 15.37 4.14
N MET A 134 7.00 14.44 4.86
CA MET A 134 8.18 13.70 4.36
C MET A 134 7.84 12.88 3.11
N TYR A 135 6.72 12.16 3.12
CA TYR A 135 6.27 11.39 1.97
C TYR A 135 5.97 12.28 0.76
N MET A 136 5.29 13.41 0.97
CA MET A 136 5.06 14.38 -0.10
C MET A 136 6.39 14.92 -0.67
N ALA A 137 7.35 15.26 0.18
CA ALA A 137 8.68 15.71 -0.26
C ALA A 137 9.39 14.67 -1.13
N PHE A 138 9.31 13.39 -0.78
CA PHE A 138 9.83 12.28 -1.59
C PHE A 138 9.17 12.21 -2.96
N ILE A 139 7.82 12.22 -3.02
CA ILE A 139 7.07 12.19 -4.28
C ILE A 139 7.40 13.40 -5.16
N PHE A 140 7.47 14.61 -4.59
CA PHE A 140 7.82 15.81 -5.36
C PHE A 140 9.22 15.74 -5.96
N HIS A 141 10.18 15.19 -5.20
CA HIS A 141 11.54 14.99 -5.69
C HIS A 141 11.56 14.03 -6.88
N GLU A 142 10.86 12.89 -6.75
CA GLU A 142 10.82 11.85 -7.77
C GLU A 142 10.15 12.33 -9.08
N ILE A 143 9.06 13.08 -8.97
CA ILE A 143 8.38 13.67 -10.13
C ILE A 143 9.25 14.73 -10.80
N SER A 144 9.99 15.54 -10.04
CA SER A 144 10.79 16.65 -10.58
C SER A 144 12.00 16.17 -11.38
N GLN A 145 12.61 15.04 -10.98
CA GLN A 145 13.79 14.48 -11.65
C GLN A 145 13.46 13.81 -13.00
N ASN A 146 12.26 13.26 -13.15
CA ASN A 146 11.86 12.47 -14.31
C ASN A 146 10.87 13.22 -15.24
N HIS A 147 11.30 14.38 -15.75
CA HIS A 147 10.56 15.12 -16.77
C HIS A 147 10.58 14.41 -18.13
N SER A 148 9.72 13.41 -18.29
CA SER A 148 9.40 12.85 -19.61
C SER A 148 8.32 13.71 -20.26
N GLN A 149 8.60 14.29 -21.44
CA GLN A 149 7.60 14.93 -22.28
C GLN A 149 6.68 13.87 -22.89
N ASP A 150 5.66 13.44 -22.15
CA ASP A 150 4.57 12.65 -22.70
C ASP A 150 3.42 13.56 -23.15
N ARG A 151 2.97 13.35 -24.39
CA ARG A 151 1.80 14.03 -24.94
C ARG A 151 0.54 13.38 -24.38
N ALA A 152 -0.33 14.18 -23.79
CA ALA A 152 -1.65 13.73 -23.34
C ALA A 152 -2.44 13.08 -24.50
N ILE A 153 -2.75 11.79 -24.38
CA ILE A 153 -3.68 11.10 -25.27
C ILE A 153 -5.08 11.38 -24.74
N LYS A 154 -5.91 12.12 -25.51
CA LYS A 154 -7.31 12.37 -25.15
C LYS A 154 -8.12 11.07 -25.33
N GLU A 155 -8.33 10.34 -24.24
CA GLU A 155 -9.33 9.27 -24.18
C GLU A 155 -10.73 9.85 -23.92
N LYS A 156 -11.77 9.09 -24.27
CA LYS A 156 -13.16 9.42 -23.92
C LYS A 156 -13.54 8.79 -22.59
N LEU A 157 -14.37 9.48 -21.83
CA LEU A 157 -14.94 8.99 -20.57
C LEU A 157 -15.93 7.85 -20.85
N ASP A 158 -15.56 6.63 -20.47
CA ASP A 158 -16.45 5.48 -20.48
C ASP A 158 -17.17 5.38 -19.13
N HIS A 159 -18.51 5.33 -19.16
CA HIS A 159 -19.33 5.19 -17.95
C HIS A 159 -19.00 3.91 -17.19
N LYS A 160 -18.51 2.87 -17.89
CA LYS A 160 -18.02 1.63 -17.24
C LYS A 160 -16.87 1.90 -16.29
N GLN A 161 -15.99 2.86 -16.59
CA GLN A 161 -14.85 3.19 -15.73
C GLN A 161 -15.29 3.93 -14.47
N LEU A 162 -16.29 4.80 -14.57
CA LEU A 162 -16.90 5.42 -13.39
C LEU A 162 -17.56 4.35 -12.48
N ILE A 163 -18.33 3.43 -13.06
CA ILE A 163 -18.96 2.34 -12.30
C ILE A 163 -17.89 1.46 -11.64
N ALA A 164 -16.83 1.09 -12.37
CA ALA A 164 -15.73 0.29 -11.85
C ALA A 164 -14.97 1.00 -10.72
N PHE A 165 -14.78 2.32 -10.81
CA PHE A 165 -14.18 3.11 -9.74
C PHE A 165 -14.99 3.01 -8.43
N PHE A 166 -16.29 3.26 -8.48
CA PHE A 166 -17.15 3.19 -7.29
C PHE A 166 -17.31 1.76 -6.77
N LEU A 167 -17.39 0.78 -7.66
CA LEU A 167 -17.41 -0.64 -7.27
C LEU A 167 -16.09 -1.03 -6.58
N GLY A 168 -14.95 -0.59 -7.11
CA GLY A 168 -13.64 -0.82 -6.51
C GLY A 168 -13.55 -0.23 -5.10
N ALA A 169 -14.02 1.00 -4.91
CA ALA A 169 -14.10 1.65 -3.60
C ALA A 169 -15.01 0.89 -2.62
N ALA A 170 -16.16 0.39 -3.08
CA ALA A 170 -17.07 -0.40 -2.26
C ALA A 170 -16.42 -1.74 -1.84
N LEU A 171 -15.75 -2.44 -2.76
CA LEU A 171 -15.04 -3.68 -2.48
C LEU A 171 -13.86 -3.49 -1.52
N LEU A 172 -13.14 -2.37 -1.64
CA LEU A 172 -12.10 -1.99 -0.68
C LEU A 172 -12.69 -1.78 0.73
N HIS A 173 -13.78 -1.03 0.83
CA HIS A 173 -14.41 -0.76 2.12
C HIS A 173 -14.95 -2.05 2.78
N ILE A 174 -15.66 -2.87 2.02
CA ILE A 174 -16.21 -4.16 2.48
C ILE A 174 -15.07 -5.11 2.86
N GLY A 175 -14.06 -5.25 1.98
CA GLY A 175 -12.89 -6.07 2.20
C GLY A 175 -12.17 -5.68 3.49
N ALA A 176 -11.90 -4.39 3.67
CA ALA A 176 -11.22 -3.90 4.87
C ALA A 176 -12.00 -4.23 6.15
N ARG A 177 -13.32 -3.98 6.16
CA ARG A 177 -14.16 -4.26 7.35
C ARG A 177 -14.10 -5.72 7.77
N TYR A 178 -14.29 -6.64 6.83
CA TYR A 178 -14.28 -8.07 7.13
C TYR A 178 -12.88 -8.61 7.39
N LEU A 179 -11.84 -8.02 6.78
CA LEU A 179 -10.45 -8.38 7.05
C LEU A 179 -10.08 -8.07 8.49
N ILE A 180 -10.40 -6.86 8.98
CA ILE A 180 -10.13 -6.49 10.36
C ILE A 180 -10.93 -7.36 11.33
N SER A 181 -12.23 -7.54 11.07
CA SER A 181 -13.09 -8.37 11.93
C SER A 181 -12.59 -9.82 12.03
N SER A 182 -12.21 -10.44 10.90
CA SER A 182 -11.70 -11.81 10.89
C SER A 182 -10.31 -11.91 11.53
N ALA A 183 -9.41 -10.95 11.28
CA ALA A 183 -8.09 -10.92 11.91
C ALA A 183 -8.19 -10.85 13.44
N LEU A 184 -9.10 -10.06 13.99
CA LEU A 184 -9.34 -9.98 15.43
C LEU A 184 -9.81 -11.31 16.03
N ILE A 185 -10.78 -11.98 15.39
CA ILE A 185 -11.27 -13.29 15.82
C ILE A 185 -10.14 -14.34 15.78
N ILE A 186 -9.31 -14.31 14.74
CA ILE A 186 -8.16 -15.21 14.63
C ILE A 186 -7.14 -14.90 15.75
N SER A 187 -6.89 -13.63 16.05
CA SER A 187 -6.02 -13.19 17.15
C SER A 187 -6.48 -13.77 18.49
N GLU A 188 -7.77 -13.67 18.79
CA GLU A 188 -8.38 -14.17 20.02
C GLU A 188 -8.29 -15.70 20.11
N ASN A 189 -8.61 -16.40 19.02
CA ASN A 189 -8.54 -17.86 18.95
C ASN A 189 -7.12 -18.39 19.16
N LEU A 190 -6.12 -17.69 18.61
CA LEU A 190 -4.71 -18.04 18.76
C LEU A 190 -4.07 -17.50 20.04
N ARG A 191 -4.79 -16.65 20.80
CA ARG A 191 -4.31 -15.95 22.00
C ARG A 191 -3.01 -15.16 21.74
N ILE A 192 -2.93 -14.53 20.59
CA ILE A 192 -1.81 -13.64 20.23
C ILE A 192 -2.29 -12.19 20.14
N GLY A 193 -1.37 -11.25 20.30
CA GLY A 193 -1.69 -9.82 20.25
C GLY A 193 -2.09 -9.35 18.85
N GLU A 194 -2.97 -8.34 18.80
CA GLU A 194 -3.48 -7.75 17.55
C GLU A 194 -2.37 -7.25 16.62
N ALA A 195 -1.31 -6.67 17.19
CA ALA A 195 -0.16 -6.22 16.42
C ALA A 195 0.58 -7.39 15.74
N LEU A 196 0.67 -8.55 16.42
CA LEU A 196 1.34 -9.73 15.86
C LEU A 196 0.49 -10.38 14.75
N ILE A 197 -0.83 -10.53 14.95
CA ILE A 197 -1.67 -11.08 13.88
C ILE A 197 -1.66 -10.16 12.65
N ALA A 198 -1.65 -8.84 12.87
CA ALA A 198 -1.57 -7.88 11.77
C ALA A 198 -0.23 -7.94 11.05
N PHE A 199 0.88 -8.04 11.80
CA PHE A 199 2.22 -8.17 11.25
C PHE A 199 2.39 -9.41 10.37
N PHE A 200 1.82 -10.56 10.76
CA PHE A 200 2.01 -11.80 10.02
C PHE A 200 0.94 -12.08 8.96
N LEU A 201 -0.32 -11.74 9.21
CA LEU A 201 -1.41 -12.07 8.29
C LEU A 201 -1.85 -10.87 7.46
N VAL A 202 -2.20 -9.76 8.13
CA VAL A 202 -2.77 -8.60 7.44
C VAL A 202 -1.73 -7.99 6.52
N ALA A 203 -0.54 -7.68 7.03
CA ALA A 203 0.56 -7.10 6.28
C ALA A 203 0.98 -7.94 5.07
N ILE A 204 1.24 -9.24 5.27
CA ILE A 204 1.63 -10.12 4.16
C ILE A 204 0.52 -10.21 3.12
N GLY A 205 -0.74 -10.31 3.57
CA GLY A 205 -1.89 -10.38 2.69
C GLY A 205 -2.07 -9.12 1.86
N THR A 206 -2.06 -7.95 2.49
CA THR A 206 -2.24 -6.67 1.78
C THR A 206 -1.09 -6.37 0.85
N SER A 207 0.13 -6.81 1.18
CA SER A 207 1.34 -6.58 0.36
C SER A 207 1.58 -7.65 -0.72
N LEU A 208 0.63 -8.55 -0.95
CA LEU A 208 0.68 -9.49 -2.08
C LEU A 208 0.83 -8.81 -3.45
N PRO A 209 0.15 -7.68 -3.76
CA PRO A 209 0.36 -6.95 -5.00
C PRO A 209 1.81 -6.50 -5.18
N GLU A 210 2.44 -5.95 -4.13
CA GLU A 210 3.84 -5.51 -4.12
C GLU A 210 4.80 -6.68 -4.32
N ILE A 211 4.60 -7.79 -3.59
CA ILE A 211 5.41 -9.00 -3.72
C ILE A 211 5.34 -9.54 -5.15
N ALA A 212 4.12 -9.65 -5.70
CA ALA A 212 3.91 -10.12 -7.07
C ALA A 212 4.52 -9.17 -8.10
N ALA A 213 4.33 -7.86 -7.95
CA ALA A 213 4.89 -6.86 -8.85
C ALA A 213 6.42 -6.87 -8.85
N THR A 214 7.04 -7.03 -7.68
CA THR A 214 8.50 -7.11 -7.54
C THR A 214 9.05 -8.34 -8.26
N LEU A 215 8.44 -9.51 -8.04
CA LEU A 215 8.83 -10.76 -8.70
C LEU A 215 8.64 -10.69 -10.22
N MET A 216 7.51 -10.14 -10.67
CA MET A 216 7.21 -10.01 -12.10
C MET A 216 8.14 -9.02 -12.82
N SER A 217 8.59 -7.98 -12.13
CA SER A 217 9.48 -6.96 -12.70
C SER A 217 10.95 -7.40 -12.77
N ALA A 218 11.31 -8.47 -12.05
CA ALA A 218 12.67 -9.00 -12.02
C ALA A 218 12.95 -10.08 -13.08
N LYS A 219 11.91 -10.55 -13.78
CA LYS A 219 12.02 -11.48 -14.91
C LYS A 219 12.26 -10.74 -16.21
#